data_AF-M0APP7-F1
#
_entry.id   AF-M0APP7-F1
#
_cell.length_a   1.000
_cell.length_b   1.000
_cell.length_c   1.000
_cell.angle_alpha   90.00
_cell.angle_beta   90.00
_cell.angle_gamma   90.00
#
_symmetry.space_group_name_H-M   'P 1'
#
loop_
_entity.id
_entity.type
_entity.pdbx_description
1 polymer ?
#
loop_
_entity_poly.entity_id
_entity_poly.type
_entity_poly.pdbx_seq_one_letter_code
_entity_poly.pdbx_strand_id
1 'polypeptide(L)'
;MTVAEERIDRLHDLARAAAADGEDDRARYYVRLARRVAERNRLTLPRSFRRFTCDACDAYLRPGKNARVRLQNGHVVISCECGAHARYPYEDRADGAVSDTGSESSVTEH
;
A
#
# COMPACT_ATOMS: atom_id res chain seq x y z
N MET A 1 -9.22 -9.08 -12.17
CA MET A 1 -8.64 -9.25 -10.82
C MET A 1 -8.30 -10.72 -10.61
N THR A 2 -7.13 -11.01 -10.07
CA THR A 2 -6.73 -12.35 -9.67
C THR A 2 -7.10 -12.60 -8.21
N VAL A 3 -7.25 -13.88 -7.82
CA VAL A 3 -7.49 -14.27 -6.41
C VAL A 3 -6.39 -13.72 -5.48
N ALA A 4 -5.17 -13.54 -5.99
CA ALA A 4 -4.06 -12.98 -5.21
C ALA A 4 -4.22 -11.48 -4.96
N GLU A 5 -4.73 -10.71 -5.94
CA GLU A 5 -5.04 -9.28 -5.78
C GLU A 5 -6.16 -9.08 -4.75
N GLU A 6 -7.26 -9.81 -4.89
CA GLU A 6 -8.38 -9.76 -3.93
C GLU A 6 -7.93 -10.09 -2.51
N ARG A 7 -7.01 -11.06 -2.37
CA ARG A 7 -6.43 -11.43 -1.08
C ARG A 7 -5.57 -10.30 -0.50
N ILE A 8 -4.80 -9.59 -1.31
CA ILE A 8 -3.99 -8.44 -0.87
C ILE A 8 -4.91 -7.34 -0.37
N ASP A 9 -5.98 -7.02 -1.10
CA ASP A 9 -6.95 -6.00 -0.69
C ASP A 9 -7.65 -6.37 0.62
N ARG A 10 -8.09 -7.63 0.76
CA ARG A 10 -8.68 -8.10 2.01
C ARG A 10 -7.70 -8.04 3.19
N LEU A 11 -6.43 -8.37 2.97
CA LEU A 11 -5.40 -8.25 4.01
C LEU A 11 -5.12 -6.79 4.38
N HIS A 12 -5.19 -5.88 3.41
CA HIS A 12 -5.07 -4.44 3.64
C HIS A 12 -6.20 -3.93 4.54
N ASP A 13 -7.44 -4.32 4.27
CA ASP A 13 -8.60 -3.94 5.08
C ASP A 13 -8.52 -4.49 6.50
N LEU A 14 -8.07 -5.73 6.67
CA LEU A 14 -7.82 -6.32 7.99
C LEU A 14 -6.70 -5.59 8.74
N ALA A 15 -5.63 -5.19 8.05
CA ALA A 15 -4.56 -4.40 8.65
C ALA A 15 -5.07 -3.03 9.12
N ARG A 16 -5.92 -2.38 8.33
CA ARG A 16 -6.55 -1.11 8.66
C ARG A 16 -7.45 -1.23 9.89
N ALA A 17 -8.29 -2.26 9.94
CA ALA A 17 -9.19 -2.51 11.07
C ALA A 17 -8.40 -2.75 12.37
N ALA A 18 -7.43 -3.68 12.34
CA ALA A 18 -6.58 -3.97 13.50
C ALA A 18 -5.83 -2.73 14.00
N ALA A 19 -5.30 -1.89 13.09
CA ALA A 19 -4.63 -0.65 13.47
C ALA A 19 -5.58 0.41 14.06
N ALA A 20 -6.86 0.40 13.64
CA ALA A 20 -7.88 1.25 14.22
C ALA A 20 -8.20 0.84 15.66
N ASP A 21 -8.29 -0.48 15.90
CA ASP A 21 -8.56 -1.09 17.20
C ASP A 21 -7.35 -1.06 18.17
N GLY A 22 -6.18 -0.61 17.68
CA GLY A 22 -4.95 -0.54 18.48
C GLY A 22 -4.16 -1.84 18.54
N GLU A 23 -4.56 -2.85 17.78
CA GLU A 23 -3.86 -4.13 17.62
C GLU A 23 -2.66 -3.98 16.66
N ASP A 24 -1.68 -3.13 17.00
CA ASP A 24 -0.62 -2.71 16.08
C ASP A 24 0.26 -3.89 15.60
N ASP A 25 0.51 -4.91 16.43
CA ASP A 25 1.27 -6.11 16.03
C ASP A 25 0.48 -7.01 15.07
N ARG A 26 -0.84 -7.07 15.23
CA ARG A 26 -1.72 -7.80 14.31
C ARG A 26 -1.81 -7.09 12.97
N ALA A 27 -1.88 -5.76 12.99
CA ALA A 27 -1.81 -4.96 11.77
C ALA A 27 -0.49 -5.22 11.02
N ARG A 28 0.66 -5.22 11.72
CA ARG A 28 1.97 -5.56 11.15
C ARG A 28 2.01 -6.95 10.53
N TYR A 29 1.38 -7.92 11.18
CA TYR A 29 1.27 -9.28 10.65
C TYR A 29 0.53 -9.30 9.30
N TYR A 30 -0.61 -8.63 9.20
CA TYR A 30 -1.38 -8.56 7.96
C TYR A 30 -0.61 -7.87 6.83
N VAL A 31 0.10 -6.77 7.13
CA VAL A 31 0.97 -6.08 6.16
C VAL A 31 2.06 -7.02 5.64
N ARG A 32 2.78 -7.71 6.53
CA ARG A 32 3.81 -8.70 6.14
C ARG A 32 3.26 -9.81 5.27
N LEU A 33 2.07 -10.31 5.62
CA LEU A 33 1.43 -11.37 4.86
C LEU A 33 1.04 -10.90 3.45
N ALA A 34 0.48 -9.70 3.32
CA ALA A 34 0.14 -9.12 2.02
C ALA A 34 1.37 -8.93 1.13
N ARG A 35 2.47 -8.39 1.68
CA ARG A 35 3.76 -8.26 0.96
C ARG A 35 4.26 -9.60 0.44
N ARG A 36 4.24 -10.64 1.29
CA ARG A 36 4.68 -11.99 0.90
C ARG A 36 3.79 -12.61 -0.18
N VAL A 37 2.49 -12.37 -0.14
CA VAL A 37 1.57 -12.79 -1.20
C VAL A 37 1.90 -12.08 -2.51
N ALA A 38 2.12 -10.76 -2.47
CA ALA A 38 2.47 -9.98 -3.66
C ALA A 38 3.80 -10.46 -4.27
N GLU A 39 4.84 -10.61 -3.45
CA GLU A 39 6.17 -11.10 -3.87
C GLU A 39 6.08 -12.48 -4.53
N ARG A 40 5.40 -13.44 -3.89
CA ARG A 40 5.23 -14.80 -4.42
C ARG A 40 4.53 -14.83 -5.77
N ASN A 41 3.57 -13.93 -5.98
CA ASN A 41 2.80 -13.85 -7.22
C ASN A 41 3.36 -12.82 -8.21
N ARG A 42 4.50 -12.17 -7.90
CA ARG A 42 5.11 -11.10 -8.70
C ARG A 42 4.15 -9.95 -9.01
N LEU A 43 3.29 -9.62 -8.05
CA LEU A 43 2.32 -8.54 -8.15
C LEU A 43 2.87 -7.24 -7.59
N THR A 44 2.47 -6.12 -8.18
CA THR A 44 2.73 -4.79 -7.63
C THR A 44 1.69 -4.48 -6.56
N LEU A 45 2.14 -4.04 -5.38
CA LEU A 45 1.23 -3.64 -4.32
C LEU A 45 0.44 -2.37 -4.71
N PRO A 46 -0.88 -2.32 -4.43
CA PRO A 46 -1.70 -1.14 -4.69
C PRO A 46 -1.08 0.14 -4.12
N ARG A 47 -1.29 1.28 -4.79
CA ARG A 47 -0.76 2.58 -4.34
C ARG A 47 -1.24 2.94 -2.94
N SER A 48 -2.49 2.63 -2.62
CA SER A 48 -3.09 2.78 -1.29
C SER A 48 -2.29 1.98 -0.25
N PHE A 49 -2.08 0.69 -0.50
CA PHE A 49 -1.31 -0.19 0.38
C PHE A 49 0.09 0.37 0.66
N ARG A 50 0.83 0.75 -0.39
CA ARG A 50 2.19 1.27 -0.25
C ARG A 50 2.25 2.60 0.51
N ARG A 51 1.24 3.45 0.41
CA ARG A 51 1.19 4.75 1.13
C ARG A 51 0.81 4.62 2.60
N PHE A 52 0.02 3.61 2.96
CA PHE A 52 -0.47 3.38 4.32
C PHE A 52 0.33 2.33 5.08
N THR A 53 1.43 1.82 4.54
CA THR A 53 2.27 0.83 5.22
C THR A 53 3.73 1.25 5.21
N CYS A 54 4.46 0.91 6.27
CA CYS A 54 5.90 1.13 6.33
C CYS A 54 6.64 -0.01 5.63
N ASP A 55 7.58 0.31 4.75
CA ASP A 55 8.46 -0.69 4.11
C ASP A 55 9.55 -1.25 5.04
N ALA A 56 9.84 -0.58 6.16
CA ALA A 56 10.91 -0.97 7.08
C ALA A 56 10.43 -1.81 8.27
N CYS A 57 9.31 -1.46 8.89
CA CYS A 57 8.80 -2.15 10.09
C CYS A 57 7.43 -2.79 9.91
N ASP A 58 6.88 -2.76 8.69
CA ASP A 58 5.55 -3.27 8.33
C ASP A 58 4.38 -2.67 9.13
N ALA A 59 4.60 -1.57 9.85
CA ALA A 59 3.52 -0.90 10.57
C ALA A 59 2.48 -0.33 9.59
N TYR A 60 1.20 -0.48 9.94
CA TYR A 60 0.14 0.27 9.29
C TYR A 60 0.19 1.72 9.78
N LEU A 61 0.35 2.66 8.84
CA LEU A 61 0.58 4.07 9.09
C LEU A 61 -0.74 4.79 9.33
N ARG A 62 -0.86 5.37 10.52
CA ARG A 62 -1.97 6.20 10.97
C ARG A 62 -1.48 7.63 11.21
N PRO A 63 -1.80 8.57 10.31
CA PRO A 63 -1.48 9.98 10.52
C PRO A 63 -2.00 10.47 11.87
N GLY A 64 -1.12 11.11 12.65
CA GLY A 64 -1.44 11.60 13.99
C GLY A 64 -1.34 10.57 15.12
N LYS A 65 -1.18 9.28 14.82
CA LYS A 65 -0.84 8.24 15.81
C LYS A 65 0.64 7.86 15.69
N ASN A 66 1.01 7.16 14.61
CA ASN A 66 2.35 6.60 14.39
C ASN A 66 3.02 7.04 13.08
N ALA A 67 2.38 7.95 12.35
CA ALA A 67 2.88 8.52 11.12
C ALA A 67 2.72 10.04 11.11
N ARG A 68 3.72 10.74 10.57
CA ARG A 68 3.69 12.18 10.32
C ARG A 68 3.71 12.45 8.83
N VAL A 69 2.73 13.19 8.35
CA VAL A 69 2.64 13.60 6.94
C VAL A 69 3.10 15.05 6.82
N ARG A 70 4.02 15.33 5.89
CA ARG A 70 4.46 16.67 5.54
C ARG A 70 4.23 16.91 4.05
N LEU A 71 3.61 18.03 3.74
CA LEU A 71 3.47 18.52 2.38
C LEU A 71 4.70 19.37 2.06
N GLN A 72 5.35 19.08 0.93
CA GLN A 72 6.48 19.83 0.40
C GLN A 72 6.15 20.26 -1.02
N ASN A 73 6.95 21.17 -1.57
CA ASN A 73 6.82 21.55 -2.97
C ASN A 73 7.14 20.34 -3.86
N GLY A 74 6.15 19.91 -4.66
CA GLY A 74 6.26 18.79 -5.59
C GLY A 74 6.06 17.38 -5.01
N HIS A 75 5.96 17.20 -3.68
CA HIS A 75 5.79 15.86 -3.09
C HIS A 75 5.25 15.84 -1.67
N VAL A 76 4.71 14.69 -1.27
CA VAL A 76 4.32 14.34 0.11
C VAL A 76 5.39 13.46 0.74
N VAL A 77 5.79 13.80 1.97
CA VAL A 77 6.69 12.97 2.78
C VAL A 77 5.89 12.35 3.91
N ILE A 78 5.94 11.01 4.02
CA ILE A 78 5.36 10.26 5.13
C ILE A 78 6.49 9.70 5.98
N SER A 79 6.53 10.10 7.25
CA SER A 79 7.50 9.63 8.23
C SER A 79 6.84 8.65 9.20
N CYS A 80 7.41 7.45 9.34
CA CYS A 80 7.01 6.47 10.36
C CYS A 80 7.77 6.72 11.66
N GLU A 81 7.19 6.33 12.80
CA GLU A 81 7.87 6.33 14.11
C GLU A 81 9.15 5.49 14.16
N CYS A 82 9.28 4.47 13.30
CA CYS A 82 10.52 3.69 13.21
C CYS A 82 11.69 4.46 12.56
N GLY A 83 11.47 5.71 12.11
CA GLY A 83 12.46 6.55 11.44
C GLY A 83 12.46 6.45 9.91
N ALA A 84 11.70 5.53 9.31
CA ALA A 84 11.60 5.41 7.87
C ALA A 84 10.84 6.60 7.24
N HIS A 85 11.24 6.98 6.04
CA HIS A 85 10.65 8.10 5.29
C HIS A 85 10.34 7.69 3.86
N ALA A 86 9.06 7.76 3.50
CA ALA A 86 8.59 7.55 2.13
C ALA A 86 8.25 8.90 1.48
N ARG A 87 8.59 9.05 0.20
CA ARG A 87 8.33 10.26 -0.59
C ARG A 87 7.45 9.89 -1.77
N TYR A 88 6.36 10.62 -1.93
CA TYR A 88 5.43 10.44 -3.05
C TYR A 88 5.30 11.76 -3.79
N PRO A 89 5.80 11.87 -5.04
CA PRO A 89 5.59 13.08 -5.83
C PRO A 89 4.09 13.33 -6.00
N TYR A 90 3.72 14.60 -6.16
CA TYR A 90 2.39 14.90 -6.65
C TYR A 90 2.26 14.31 -8.05
N GLU A 91 1.05 13.89 -8.39
CA GLU A 91 0.76 13.55 -9.78
C GLU A 91 0.70 14.86 -10.54
N ASP A 92 1.81 15.23 -11.18
CA ASP A 92 1.86 16.37 -12.07
C ASP A 92 0.82 16.13 -13.17
N ARG A 93 -0.17 17.02 -13.27
CA ARG A 93 -1.09 17.01 -14.43
C ARG A 93 -0.36 17.57 -15.65
N ALA A 94 0.66 16.85 -16.12
CA ALA A 94 1.27 16.98 -17.43
C ALA A 94 2.03 15.68 -17.72
N ASP A 95 1.58 14.96 -18.74
CA ASP A 95 2.28 13.85 -19.41
C ASP A 95 2.63 12.61 -18.56
N GLY A 96 1.65 11.71 -18.38
CA GLY A 96 1.94 10.33 -18.00
C GLY A 96 0.86 9.66 -17.17
N ALA A 97 -0.31 9.43 -17.77
CA ALA A 97 -1.23 8.43 -17.26
C ALA A 97 -0.53 7.04 -17.26
N VAL A 98 0.07 6.65 -16.13
CA VAL A 98 0.17 5.23 -15.80
C VAL A 98 -1.22 4.81 -15.35
N SER A 99 -2.04 4.50 -16.33
CA SER A 99 -3.28 3.77 -16.17
C SER A 99 -2.97 2.50 -15.41
N ASP A 100 -3.67 2.33 -14.30
CA ASP A 100 -3.94 1.02 -13.73
C ASP A 100 -4.82 0.29 -14.75
N THR A 101 -4.21 -0.18 -15.84
CA THR A 101 -4.90 -1.01 -16.82
C THR A 101 -4.98 -2.39 -16.18
N GLY A 102 -6.06 -2.62 -15.43
CA GLY A 102 -6.55 -3.98 -15.23
C GLY A 102 -6.68 -4.62 -16.60
N SER A 103 -5.82 -5.59 -16.88
CA SER A 103 -5.74 -6.27 -18.16
C SER A 103 -7.09 -6.90 -18.51
N GLU A 104 -7.78 -6.34 -19.50
CA GLU A 104 -8.83 -7.03 -20.24
C GLU A 104 -8.17 -8.17 -21.03
N SER A 105 -8.37 -9.41 -20.57
CA SER A 105 -8.10 -10.59 -21.38
C SER A 105 -9.37 -10.94 -22.14
N SER A 106 -9.49 -10.41 -23.36
CA SER A 106 -10.44 -10.90 -24.34
C SER A 106 -10.11 -12.37 -24.67
N VAL A 107 -11.12 -13.20 -24.47
CA VAL A 107 -11.20 -14.61 -24.83
C VAL A 107 -11.01 -14.77 -26.33
N THR A 108 -10.14 -15.70 -26.74
CA THR A 108 -10.27 -16.36 -28.05
C THR A 108 -10.18 -17.86 -27.83
N GLU A 109 -11.33 -18.52 -27.96
CA GLU A 109 -11.47 -19.96 -28.12
C GLU A 109 -10.82 -20.41 -29.44
N HIS A 110 -10.13 -21.56 -29.41
CA HIS A 110 -10.27 -22.68 -30.36
C HIS A 110 -9.54 -23.91 -29.82
#